data_AF-A0AA97JYC7-F1
#
_entry.id   AF-A0AA97JYC7-F1
#
_cell.length_a   1.000
_cell.length_b   1.000
_cell.length_c   1.000
_cell.angle_alpha   90.00
_cell.angle_beta   90.00
_cell.angle_gamma   90.00
#
_symmetry.space_group_name_H-M   'P 1'
#
loop_
_entity.id
_entity.type
_entity.pdbx_description
1 polymer ?
#
loop_
_entity_poly.entity_id
_entity_poly.type
_entity_poly.pdbx_seq_one_letter_code
_entity_poly.pdbx_strand_id
1 'polypeptide(L)'
;MNKRDKLFILAYFLNIINGIFLLLGLMLVAFGHWILLDGNKSVAFLLSTDENSLIDTISNMLLATGSIIVFIGLLGYLGSIRRIRWLVIAYMVLVVLNFVVQAGMLIRLYVGTEMLQCCGRYNFTDWKANKHKEHANQVPCSCTTSNMKKWFCDVLENATYTKGCEEDITSWYEENIWILFVIHFGLLAIEVLQFIASAWLSSVMRKNVILPRK
;
A
#
# COMPACT_ATOMS: atom_id res chain seq x y z
N MET A 1 31.63 -18.16 -16.34
CA MET A 1 31.30 -16.73 -16.20
C MET A 1 32.13 -16.10 -15.07
N ASN A 2 32.90 -15.05 -15.34
CA ASN A 2 33.84 -14.45 -14.38
C ASN A 2 33.08 -13.67 -13.29
N LYS A 3 33.71 -13.44 -12.13
CA LYS A 3 33.11 -12.65 -11.02
C LYS A 3 32.71 -11.23 -11.46
N ARG A 4 33.46 -10.67 -12.42
CA ARG A 4 33.22 -9.36 -13.01
C ARG A 4 31.93 -9.34 -13.84
N ASP A 5 31.68 -10.37 -14.64
CA ASP A 5 30.51 -10.46 -15.51
C ASP A 5 29.23 -10.61 -14.67
N LYS A 6 29.27 -11.44 -13.61
CA LYS A 6 28.18 -11.56 -12.62
C LYS A 6 27.83 -10.22 -11.97
N LEU A 7 28.85 -9.40 -11.67
CA LEU A 7 28.68 -8.09 -11.06
C LEU A 7 28.00 -7.09 -12.01
N PHE A 8 28.36 -7.12 -13.29
CA PHE A 8 27.74 -6.27 -14.30
C PHE A 8 26.30 -6.68 -14.57
N ILE A 9 26.02 -7.98 -14.70
CA ILE A 9 24.65 -8.49 -14.90
C ILE A 9 23.74 -8.08 -13.75
N LEU A 10 24.20 -8.23 -12.50
CA LEU A 10 23.41 -7.91 -11.32
C LEU A 10 23.15 -6.41 -11.17
N ALA A 11 24.17 -5.59 -11.38
CA ALA A 11 24.04 -4.13 -11.34
C ALA A 11 23.13 -3.62 -12.47
N TYR A 12 23.25 -4.20 -13.66
CA TYR A 12 22.40 -3.87 -14.81
C TYR A 12 20.93 -4.22 -14.55
N PHE A 13 20.66 -5.43 -14.06
CA PHE A 13 19.32 -5.85 -13.69
C PHE A 13 18.69 -4.92 -12.63
N LEU A 14 19.42 -4.61 -11.55
CA LEU A 14 18.96 -3.68 -10.52
C LEU A 14 18.68 -2.28 -11.07
N ASN A 15 19.55 -1.78 -11.95
CA ASN A 15 19.39 -0.45 -12.54
C ASN A 15 18.19 -0.36 -13.49
N ILE A 16 17.86 -1.44 -14.22
CA ILE A 16 16.66 -1.47 -15.05
C ILE A 16 15.41 -1.35 -14.19
N ILE A 17 15.28 -2.21 -13.17
CA ILE A 17 14.10 -2.23 -12.30
C ILE A 17 13.94 -0.88 -11.59
N ASN A 18 15.02 -0.37 -10.99
CA ASN A 18 15.00 0.92 -10.31
C ASN A 18 14.74 2.09 -11.28
N GLY A 19 15.20 1.99 -12.52
CA GLY A 19 14.90 2.96 -13.58
C GLY A 19 13.41 3.00 -13.93
N ILE A 20 12.77 1.83 -14.06
CA ILE A 20 11.32 1.75 -14.30
C ILE A 20 10.55 2.38 -13.13
N PHE A 21 10.88 2.03 -11.88
CA PHE A 21 10.23 2.63 -10.71
C PHE A 21 10.46 4.14 -10.60
N LEU A 22 11.66 4.62 -10.95
CA LEU A 22 11.96 6.05 -10.98
C LEU A 22 11.07 6.77 -11.98
N LEU A 23 10.89 6.23 -13.19
CA LEU A 23 9.99 6.80 -14.20
C LEU A 23 8.53 6.78 -13.74
N LEU A 24 8.05 5.65 -13.20
CA LEU A 24 6.69 5.55 -12.65
C LEU A 24 6.48 6.53 -11.50
N GLY A 25 7.44 6.68 -10.60
CA GLY A 25 7.38 7.64 -9.49
C GLY A 25 7.32 9.08 -9.96
N LEU A 26 8.12 9.46 -10.98
CA LEU A 26 8.05 10.79 -11.59
C LEU A 26 6.70 11.05 -12.25
N MET A 27 6.12 10.05 -12.93
CA MET A 27 4.77 10.15 -13.50
C MET A 27 3.72 10.37 -12.42
N LEU A 28 3.80 9.65 -11.29
CA LEU A 28 2.89 9.82 -10.15
C LEU A 28 3.01 11.22 -9.53
N VAL A 29 4.22 11.74 -9.35
CA VAL A 29 4.45 13.09 -8.83
C VAL A 29 3.89 14.14 -9.80
N ALA A 30 4.18 14.00 -11.10
CA ALA A 30 3.67 14.91 -12.11
C ALA A 30 2.13 14.91 -12.13
N PHE A 31 1.51 13.73 -12.04
CA PHE A 31 0.06 13.59 -12.01
C PHE A 31 -0.57 14.17 -10.74
N GLY A 32 0.01 13.92 -9.56
CA GLY A 32 -0.46 14.55 -8.32
C GLY A 32 -0.35 16.08 -8.38
N HIS A 33 0.76 16.60 -8.91
CA HIS A 33 0.92 18.05 -9.06
C HIS A 33 -0.09 18.63 -10.07
N TRP A 34 -0.32 17.93 -11.18
CA TRP A 34 -1.34 18.30 -12.17
C TRP A 34 -2.73 18.41 -11.53
N ILE A 35 -3.13 17.45 -10.69
CA ILE A 35 -4.43 17.47 -10.00
C ILE A 35 -4.57 18.70 -9.10
N LEU A 36 -3.51 19.11 -8.38
CA LEU A 36 -3.56 20.31 -7.52
C LEU A 36 -3.66 21.61 -8.34
N LEU A 37 -3.08 21.64 -9.54
CA LEU A 37 -3.01 22.83 -10.38
C LEU A 37 -4.25 23.03 -11.28
N ASP A 38 -4.83 21.96 -11.82
CA ASP A 38 -5.94 22.00 -12.78
C ASP A 38 -7.32 22.23 -12.13
N GLY A 39 -7.34 22.66 -10.86
CA GLY A 39 -8.49 23.27 -10.21
C GLY A 39 -9.77 22.44 -10.26
N ASN A 40 -9.75 21.25 -9.64
CA ASN A 40 -10.83 20.37 -9.19
C ASN A 40 -11.97 19.98 -10.17
N LYS A 41 -12.22 20.72 -11.26
CA LYS A 41 -13.43 20.59 -12.09
C LYS A 41 -13.34 19.44 -13.10
N SER A 42 -12.17 19.23 -13.69
CA SER A 42 -11.89 18.14 -14.64
C SER A 42 -11.76 16.79 -13.92
N VAL A 43 -11.13 16.77 -12.74
CA VAL A 43 -10.87 15.56 -11.95
C VAL A 43 -12.08 15.13 -11.11
N ALA A 44 -12.88 16.05 -10.57
CA ALA A 44 -14.15 15.73 -9.89
C ALA A 44 -15.11 14.95 -10.79
N PHE A 45 -15.12 15.26 -12.09
CA PHE A 45 -15.86 14.51 -13.09
C PHE A 45 -15.32 13.09 -13.30
N LEU A 46 -13.98 12.92 -13.36
CA LEU A 46 -13.34 11.60 -13.52
C LEU A 46 -13.45 10.71 -12.27
N LEU A 47 -13.45 11.29 -11.08
CA LEU A 47 -13.55 10.58 -9.80
C LEU A 47 -15.00 10.48 -9.27
N SER A 48 -15.99 10.95 -10.04
CA SER A 48 -17.41 11.03 -9.67
C SER A 48 -17.65 11.49 -8.22
N THR A 49 -16.85 12.45 -7.75
CA THR A 49 -16.80 12.93 -6.36
C THR A 49 -16.85 14.45 -6.36
N ASP A 50 -17.85 15.01 -5.66
CA ASP A 50 -18.05 16.47 -5.52
C ASP A 50 -17.28 17.05 -4.30
N GLU A 51 -16.52 16.21 -3.58
CA GLU A 51 -15.81 16.57 -2.35
C GLU A 51 -14.36 17.02 -2.64
N ASN A 52 -14.13 18.33 -2.58
CA ASN A 52 -12.80 18.91 -2.80
C ASN A 52 -11.73 18.38 -1.81
N SER A 53 -12.12 18.07 -0.57
CA SER A 53 -11.25 17.52 0.48
C SER A 53 -10.65 16.15 0.11
N LEU A 54 -11.44 15.30 -0.56
CA LEU A 54 -11.03 13.96 -0.97
C LEU A 54 -10.04 14.02 -2.13
N ILE A 55 -10.27 14.92 -3.10
CA ILE A 55 -9.37 15.14 -4.23
C ILE A 55 -8.01 15.65 -3.75
N ASP A 56 -7.99 16.61 -2.83
CA ASP A 56 -6.76 17.11 -2.21
C ASP A 56 -6.02 15.99 -1.46
N THR A 57 -6.77 15.15 -0.75
CA THR A 57 -6.21 14.01 -0.01
C THR A 57 -5.57 13.00 -0.96
N ILE A 58 -6.26 12.57 -2.01
CA ILE A 58 -5.74 11.63 -3.01
C ILE A 58 -4.51 12.21 -3.69
N SER A 59 -4.57 13.48 -4.09
CA SER A 59 -3.45 14.14 -4.75
C SER A 59 -2.21 14.20 -3.86
N ASN A 60 -2.37 14.59 -2.60
CA ASN A 60 -1.29 14.60 -1.62
C ASN A 60 -0.72 13.20 -1.37
N MET A 61 -1.56 12.15 -1.34
CA MET A 61 -1.10 10.75 -1.24
C MET A 61 -0.28 10.32 -2.47
N LEU A 62 -0.70 10.71 -3.68
CA LEU A 62 0.04 10.43 -4.92
C LEU A 62 1.41 11.13 -4.93
N LEU A 63 1.46 12.39 -4.52
CA LEU A 63 2.70 13.16 -4.41
C LEU A 63 3.67 12.54 -3.39
N ALA A 64 3.16 12.19 -2.20
CA ALA A 64 3.97 11.57 -1.16
C ALA A 64 4.52 10.22 -1.62
N THR A 65 3.65 9.35 -2.13
CA THR A 65 4.03 8.00 -2.58
C THR A 65 4.99 8.05 -3.77
N GLY A 66 4.71 8.89 -4.77
CA GLY A 66 5.59 9.09 -5.93
C GLY A 66 6.97 9.61 -5.52
N SER A 67 7.03 10.58 -4.60
CA SER A 67 8.30 11.12 -4.09
C SER A 67 9.14 10.08 -3.36
N ILE A 68 8.50 9.22 -2.55
CA ILE A 68 9.17 8.11 -1.86
C ILE A 68 9.75 7.12 -2.88
N ILE A 69 8.98 6.74 -3.91
CA ILE A 69 9.43 5.83 -4.98
C ILE A 69 10.63 6.43 -5.72
N VAL A 70 10.56 7.72 -6.08
CA VAL A 70 11.66 8.44 -6.76
C VAL A 70 12.93 8.43 -5.90
N PHE A 71 12.79 8.76 -4.62
CA PHE A 71 13.93 8.80 -3.69
C PHE A 71 14.60 7.44 -3.54
N ILE A 72 13.82 6.37 -3.31
CA ILE A 72 14.33 5.00 -3.17
C ILE A 72 14.96 4.52 -4.49
N GLY A 73 14.30 4.75 -5.61
CA GLY A 73 14.80 4.38 -6.95
C GLY A 73 16.12 5.07 -7.28
N LEU A 74 16.24 6.37 -6.96
CA LEU A 74 17.48 7.13 -7.16
C LEU A 74 18.62 6.59 -6.29
N LEU A 75 18.37 6.28 -5.01
CA LEU A 75 19.38 5.68 -4.13
C LEU A 75 19.86 4.33 -4.64
N GLY A 76 18.94 3.48 -5.13
CA GLY A 76 19.26 2.18 -5.71
C GLY A 76 20.11 2.32 -6.98
N TYR A 77 19.70 3.23 -7.89
CA TYR A 77 20.43 3.51 -9.13
C TYR A 77 21.83 4.08 -8.86
N LEU A 78 21.93 5.11 -8.01
CA LEU A 78 23.21 5.74 -7.64
C LEU A 78 24.13 4.77 -6.89
N GLY A 79 23.60 4.00 -5.93
CA GLY A 79 24.37 3.04 -5.15
C GLY A 79 24.99 1.94 -6.04
N SER A 80 24.22 1.45 -7.00
CA SER A 80 24.66 0.45 -7.97
C SER A 80 25.72 0.98 -8.94
N ILE A 81 25.48 2.15 -9.57
CA ILE A 81 26.41 2.72 -10.58
C ILE A 81 27.70 3.26 -9.97
N ARG A 82 27.60 3.99 -8.83
CA ARG A 82 28.77 4.54 -8.13
C ARG A 82 29.53 3.50 -7.33
N ARG A 83 29.01 2.26 -7.24
CA ARG A 83 29.56 1.15 -6.44
C ARG A 83 29.78 1.53 -4.97
N ILE A 84 28.97 2.44 -4.45
CA ILE A 84 29.06 2.91 -3.06
C ILE A 84 28.24 1.98 -2.17
N ARG A 85 28.94 1.19 -1.36
CA ARG A 85 28.33 0.16 -0.49
C ARG A 85 27.29 0.74 0.47
N TRP A 86 27.58 1.87 1.09
CA TRP A 86 26.69 2.51 2.08
C TRP A 86 25.36 2.94 1.45
N LEU A 87 25.37 3.42 0.21
CA LEU A 87 24.14 3.74 -0.53
C LEU A 87 23.33 2.48 -0.85
N VAL A 88 23.98 1.38 -1.26
CA VAL A 88 23.29 0.11 -1.49
C VAL A 88 22.73 -0.47 -0.18
N ILE A 89 23.42 -0.29 0.95
CA ILE A 89 22.92 -0.69 2.27
C ILE A 89 21.71 0.16 2.68
N ALA A 90 21.79 1.48 2.53
CA ALA A 90 20.66 2.38 2.80
C ALA A 90 19.44 2.01 1.94
N TYR A 91 19.65 1.75 0.64
CA TYR A 91 18.62 1.25 -0.26
C TYR A 91 18.00 -0.06 0.24
N MET A 92 18.80 -1.05 0.64
CA MET A 92 18.28 -2.32 1.17
C MET A 92 17.43 -2.14 2.43
N VAL A 93 17.83 -1.25 3.34
CA VAL A 93 17.05 -0.94 4.54
C VAL A 93 15.69 -0.33 4.17
N LEU A 94 15.67 0.63 3.24
CA LEU A 94 14.44 1.25 2.78
C LEU A 94 13.50 0.27 2.07
N VAL A 95 14.04 -0.66 1.26
CA VAL A 95 13.24 -1.72 0.63
C VAL A 95 12.62 -2.64 1.68
N VAL A 96 13.38 -3.04 2.71
CA VAL A 96 12.84 -3.88 3.81
C VAL A 96 11.75 -3.15 4.60
N LEU A 97 11.92 -1.84 4.86
CA LEU A 97 10.88 -1.06 5.53
C LEU A 97 9.58 -1.00 4.70
N ASN A 98 9.67 -0.85 3.37
CA ASN A 98 8.50 -0.89 2.49
C ASN A 98 7.82 -2.26 2.49
N PHE A 99 8.60 -3.34 2.44
CA PHE A 99 8.08 -4.70 2.54
C PHE A 99 7.28 -4.92 3.83
N VAL A 100 7.79 -4.45 4.97
CA VAL A 100 7.09 -4.56 6.26
C VAL A 100 5.80 -3.76 6.27
N VAL A 101 5.80 -2.55 5.72
CA VAL A 101 4.58 -1.71 5.62
C VAL A 101 3.53 -2.37 4.73
N GLN A 102 3.91 -2.85 3.54
CA GLN A 102 3.00 -3.52 2.60
C GLN A 102 2.48 -4.85 3.15
N ALA A 103 3.34 -5.70 3.73
CA ALA A 103 2.92 -6.94 4.36
C ALA A 103 1.99 -6.68 5.56
N GLY A 104 2.29 -5.66 6.37
CA GLY A 104 1.44 -5.23 7.48
C GLY A 104 0.07 -4.74 7.01
N MET A 105 0.03 -3.95 5.93
CA MET A 105 -1.22 -3.52 5.29
C MET A 105 -2.03 -4.72 4.79
N LEU A 106 -1.40 -5.68 4.12
CA LEU A 106 -2.05 -6.90 3.61
C LEU A 106 -2.64 -7.74 4.74
N ILE A 107 -1.89 -7.93 5.84
CA ILE A 107 -2.36 -8.65 7.03
C ILE A 107 -3.55 -7.91 7.66
N ARG A 108 -3.46 -6.58 7.78
CA ARG A 108 -4.56 -5.75 8.29
C ARG A 108 -5.78 -5.80 7.39
N LEU A 109 -5.63 -5.84 6.07
CA LEU A 109 -6.74 -5.96 5.13
C LEU A 109 -7.40 -7.35 5.23
N TYR A 110 -6.59 -8.40 5.33
CA TYR A 110 -7.07 -9.78 5.49
C TYR A 110 -7.77 -10.00 6.84
N VAL A 111 -7.29 -9.37 7.91
CA VAL A 111 -7.84 -9.49 9.27
C VAL A 111 -8.92 -8.44 9.58
N GLY A 112 -8.92 -7.31 8.89
CA GLY A 112 -9.64 -6.07 9.22
C GLY A 112 -10.70 -5.69 8.20
N THR A 113 -11.48 -6.65 7.74
CA THR A 113 -12.82 -6.44 7.14
C THR A 113 -13.83 -5.85 8.16
N GLU A 114 -13.41 -4.88 8.98
CA GLU A 114 -14.10 -4.37 10.18
C GLU A 114 -14.41 -2.85 10.12
N MET A 115 -14.25 -2.17 8.97
CA MET A 115 -14.75 -0.80 8.80
C MET A 115 -15.61 -0.66 7.55
N LEU A 116 -16.63 -1.50 7.45
CA LEU A 116 -17.78 -1.17 6.62
C LEU A 116 -18.85 -0.52 7.48
N GLN A 117 -19.45 0.55 6.95
CA GLN A 117 -20.63 1.21 7.50
C GLN A 117 -21.89 0.35 7.26
N CYS A 118 -21.82 -0.89 7.73
CA CYS A 118 -22.85 -1.91 7.61
C CYS A 118 -23.13 -2.50 8.99
N CYS A 119 -24.27 -3.17 9.13
CA CYS A 119 -24.60 -3.90 10.35
C CYS A 119 -25.26 -5.22 10.02
N GLY A 120 -24.73 -6.30 10.60
CA GLY A 120 -25.22 -7.66 10.34
C GLY A 120 -24.79 -8.18 8.96
N ARG A 121 -25.08 -9.45 8.69
CA ARG A 121 -24.75 -10.10 7.42
C ARG A 121 -25.61 -9.52 6.30
N TYR A 122 -26.92 -9.55 6.48
CA TYR A 122 -27.90 -9.02 5.53
C TYR A 122 -28.52 -7.70 6.00
N ASN A 123 -28.67 -7.54 7.32
CA ASN A 123 -29.26 -6.34 7.93
C ASN A 123 -28.97 -6.32 9.45
N PHE A 124 -29.12 -5.15 10.10
CA PHE A 124 -28.99 -5.00 11.55
C PHE A 124 -29.90 -5.96 12.33
N THR A 125 -30.99 -6.42 11.72
CA THR A 125 -31.90 -7.41 12.29
C THR A 125 -31.25 -8.73 12.63
N ASP A 126 -30.10 -9.08 12.03
CA ASP A 126 -29.39 -10.33 12.33
C ASP A 126 -28.96 -10.41 13.80
N TRP A 127 -28.77 -9.26 14.46
CA TRP A 127 -28.48 -9.16 15.89
C TRP A 127 -29.71 -9.36 16.78
N LYS A 128 -30.92 -9.41 16.23
CA LYS A 128 -32.16 -9.63 16.99
C LYS A 128 -32.23 -11.02 17.63
N ALA A 129 -31.51 -12.01 17.12
CA ALA A 129 -31.47 -13.37 17.67
C ALA A 129 -30.32 -13.63 18.65
N ASN A 130 -29.43 -12.66 18.89
CA ASN A 130 -28.27 -12.85 19.76
C ASN A 130 -28.70 -12.99 21.24
N LYS A 131 -28.16 -14.00 21.94
CA LYS A 131 -28.49 -14.30 23.36
C LYS A 131 -27.66 -13.51 24.38
N HIS A 132 -26.60 -12.83 23.95
CA HIS A 132 -25.67 -12.10 24.82
C HIS A 132 -26.04 -10.63 25.07
N LYS A 133 -27.23 -10.21 24.60
CA LYS A 133 -27.73 -8.85 24.77
C LYS A 133 -28.65 -8.74 25.97
N GLU A 134 -28.67 -7.56 26.58
CA GLU A 134 -29.58 -7.26 27.70
C GLU A 134 -30.99 -6.97 27.20
N HIS A 135 -31.12 -6.40 25.99
CA HIS A 135 -32.39 -6.03 25.39
C HIS A 135 -32.55 -6.52 23.95
N ALA A 136 -33.80 -6.77 23.54
CA ALA A 136 -34.12 -7.26 22.20
C ALA A 136 -33.62 -6.32 21.07
N ASN A 137 -33.51 -5.02 21.35
CA ASN A 137 -33.20 -3.95 20.39
C ASN A 137 -31.75 -3.44 20.49
N GLN A 138 -30.80 -4.31 20.86
CA GLN A 138 -29.38 -3.98 20.92
C GLN A 138 -28.60 -4.52 19.72
N VAL A 139 -27.66 -3.72 19.22
CA VAL A 139 -26.68 -4.04 18.18
C VAL A 139 -25.27 -3.74 18.70
N PRO A 140 -24.19 -4.31 18.13
CA PRO A 140 -22.84 -3.87 18.45
C PRO A 140 -22.69 -2.37 18.24
N CYS A 141 -22.00 -1.66 19.13
CA CYS A 141 -21.84 -0.21 18.98
C CYS A 141 -21.09 0.19 17.70
N SER A 142 -20.30 -0.71 17.11
CA SER A 142 -19.71 -0.54 15.77
C SER A 142 -20.74 -0.39 14.65
N CYS A 143 -21.96 -0.90 14.83
CA CYS A 143 -23.09 -0.69 13.92
C CYS A 143 -23.70 0.71 13.98
N THR A 144 -23.23 1.56 14.90
CA THR A 144 -23.79 2.90 15.13
C THR A 144 -22.74 3.98 14.98
N THR A 145 -23.15 5.21 14.68
CA THR A 145 -22.27 6.40 14.64
C THR A 145 -21.86 6.91 16.03
N SER A 146 -22.13 6.15 17.10
CA SER A 146 -21.86 6.60 18.48
C SER A 146 -20.41 6.30 18.92
N ASN A 147 -19.77 7.26 19.59
CA ASN A 147 -18.44 7.11 20.20
C ASN A 147 -18.47 6.42 21.57
N MET A 148 -19.50 5.62 21.88
CA MET A 148 -19.63 4.97 23.18
C MET A 148 -18.65 3.80 23.32
N LYS A 149 -17.89 3.76 24.43
CA LYS A 149 -17.03 2.61 24.82
C LYS A 149 -17.83 1.41 25.36
N LYS A 150 -19.01 1.13 24.79
CA LYS A 150 -19.84 -0.02 25.14
C LYS A 150 -19.75 -1.06 24.03
N TRP A 151 -19.92 -2.34 24.37
CA TRP A 151 -19.97 -3.41 23.37
C TRP A 151 -21.31 -3.41 22.60
N PHE A 152 -22.42 -3.16 23.30
CA PHE A 152 -23.76 -3.08 22.73
C PHE A 152 -24.38 -1.69 22.93
N CYS A 153 -25.11 -1.24 21.90
CA CYS A 153 -25.81 0.03 21.83
C CYS A 153 -27.27 -0.23 21.43
N ASP A 154 -28.19 0.60 21.93
CA ASP A 154 -29.59 0.55 21.51
C ASP A 154 -29.72 1.05 20.06
N VAL A 155 -30.60 0.40 19.30
CA VAL A 155 -30.89 0.78 17.92
C VAL A 155 -31.51 2.19 17.89
N LEU A 156 -30.79 3.13 17.29
CA LEU A 156 -31.28 4.47 17.00
C LEU A 156 -31.49 4.60 15.50
N GLU A 157 -32.72 4.88 15.09
CA GLU A 157 -33.19 4.85 13.69
C GLU A 157 -32.37 5.75 12.75
N ASN A 158 -31.81 6.85 13.27
CA ASN A 158 -31.02 7.83 12.51
C ASN A 158 -29.49 7.65 12.65
N ALA A 159 -29.04 6.68 13.45
CA ALA A 159 -27.62 6.51 13.77
C ALA A 159 -27.14 5.06 13.61
N THR A 160 -28.00 4.15 13.16
CA THR A 160 -27.69 2.73 12.96
C THR A 160 -27.54 2.43 11.48
N TYR A 161 -26.46 1.74 11.11
CA TYR A 161 -26.31 1.24 9.75
C TYR A 161 -27.34 0.15 9.47
N THR A 162 -28.20 0.35 8.48
CA THR A 162 -29.27 -0.59 8.12
C THR A 162 -28.86 -1.54 7.00
N LYS A 163 -27.81 -1.20 6.25
CA LYS A 163 -27.26 -2.03 5.18
C LYS A 163 -26.53 -3.25 5.74
N GLY A 164 -26.73 -4.40 5.11
CA GLY A 164 -25.98 -5.62 5.39
C GLY A 164 -24.56 -5.56 4.84
N CYS A 165 -23.63 -6.19 5.55
CA CYS A 165 -22.23 -6.22 5.13
C CYS A 165 -22.01 -7.12 3.90
N GLU A 166 -22.87 -8.12 3.65
CA GLU A 166 -22.69 -9.06 2.53
C GLU A 166 -22.80 -8.36 1.18
N GLU A 167 -23.78 -7.48 0.98
CA GLU A 167 -24.04 -6.85 -0.33
C GLU A 167 -23.05 -5.71 -0.66
N ASP A 168 -22.65 -4.93 0.36
CA ASP A 168 -21.68 -3.83 0.20
C ASP A 168 -20.23 -4.34 0.11
N ILE A 169 -19.88 -5.49 0.71
CA ILE A 169 -18.55 -6.11 0.56
C ILE A 169 -18.41 -6.77 -0.80
N THR A 170 -19.44 -7.45 -1.30
CA THR A 170 -19.24 -8.45 -2.38
C THR A 170 -19.22 -7.88 -3.79
N SER A 171 -20.06 -6.90 -4.15
CA SER A 171 -20.28 -6.58 -5.57
C SER A 171 -19.06 -6.01 -6.31
N TRP A 172 -18.36 -5.02 -5.74
CA TRP A 172 -17.16 -4.44 -6.39
C TRP A 172 -15.87 -5.17 -6.01
N TYR A 173 -15.78 -5.68 -4.78
CA TYR A 173 -14.60 -6.35 -4.26
C TYR A 173 -14.42 -7.74 -4.89
N GLU A 174 -15.43 -8.61 -4.93
CA GLU A 174 -15.27 -9.98 -5.46
C GLU A 174 -14.82 -9.99 -6.94
N GLU A 175 -15.25 -9.02 -7.74
CA GLU A 175 -14.89 -8.95 -9.16
C GLU A 175 -13.44 -8.50 -9.40
N ASN A 176 -12.89 -7.62 -8.54
CA ASN A 176 -11.62 -6.92 -8.81
C ASN A 176 -10.53 -7.17 -7.76
N ILE A 177 -10.87 -7.78 -6.63
CA ILE A 177 -9.93 -8.11 -5.54
C ILE A 177 -8.76 -8.95 -6.03
N TRP A 178 -9.00 -9.86 -6.99
CA TRP A 178 -7.96 -10.68 -7.58
C TRP A 178 -6.88 -9.84 -8.26
N ILE A 179 -7.26 -8.77 -8.96
CA ILE A 179 -6.31 -7.87 -9.63
C ILE A 179 -5.46 -7.15 -8.58
N LEU A 180 -6.09 -6.63 -7.51
CA LEU A 180 -5.38 -5.95 -6.43
C LEU A 180 -4.37 -6.89 -5.75
N PHE A 181 -4.77 -8.13 -5.43
CA PHE A 181 -3.86 -9.12 -4.88
C PHE A 181 -2.71 -9.43 -5.82
N VAL A 182 -2.98 -9.64 -7.11
CA VAL A 182 -1.92 -9.94 -8.10
C VAL A 182 -0.91 -8.79 -8.17
N ILE A 183 -1.37 -7.54 -8.23
CA ILE A 183 -0.48 -6.37 -8.21
C ILE A 183 0.33 -6.33 -6.91
N HIS A 184 -0.32 -6.51 -5.77
CA HIS A 184 0.33 -6.41 -4.45
C HIS A 184 1.36 -7.54 -4.22
N PHE A 185 1.02 -8.79 -4.55
CA PHE A 185 1.97 -9.91 -4.49
C PHE A 185 3.10 -9.75 -5.50
N GLY A 186 2.81 -9.21 -6.69
CA GLY A 186 3.82 -8.87 -7.69
C GLY A 186 4.84 -7.85 -7.15
N LEU A 187 4.37 -6.78 -6.50
CA LEU A 187 5.23 -5.77 -5.87
C LEU A 187 6.11 -6.38 -4.78
N LEU A 188 5.54 -7.17 -3.87
CA LEU A 188 6.30 -7.86 -2.82
C LEU A 188 7.37 -8.81 -3.40
N ALA A 189 7.04 -9.53 -4.47
CA ALA A 189 7.99 -10.41 -5.14
C ALA A 189 9.15 -9.61 -5.76
N ILE A 190 8.88 -8.46 -6.37
CA ILE A 190 9.90 -7.57 -6.92
C ILE A 190 10.81 -7.02 -5.82
N GLU A 191 10.26 -6.63 -4.67
CA GLU A 191 11.05 -6.15 -3.52
C GLU A 191 11.99 -7.23 -2.98
N VAL A 192 11.52 -8.47 -2.86
CA VAL A 192 12.36 -9.62 -2.46
C VAL A 192 13.48 -9.86 -3.47
N LEU A 193 13.18 -9.82 -4.76
CA LEU A 193 14.19 -9.97 -5.82
C LEU A 193 15.23 -8.83 -5.77
N GLN A 194 14.80 -7.58 -5.59
CA GLN A 194 15.68 -6.42 -5.43
C GLN A 194 16.57 -6.55 -4.19
N PHE A 195 16.02 -7.02 -3.07
CA PHE A 195 16.78 -7.25 -1.84
C PHE A 195 17.86 -8.31 -2.04
N ILE A 196 17.50 -9.49 -2.56
CA ILE A 196 18.45 -10.59 -2.81
C ILE A 196 19.58 -10.12 -3.75
N ALA A 197 19.21 -9.44 -4.85
CA ALA A 197 20.18 -8.91 -5.79
C ALA A 197 21.08 -7.85 -5.16
N SER A 198 20.53 -6.94 -4.36
CA SER A 198 21.31 -5.88 -3.69
C SER A 198 22.22 -6.41 -2.60
N ALA A 199 21.76 -7.40 -1.83
CA ALA A 199 22.56 -8.09 -0.82
C ALA A 199 23.72 -8.83 -1.45
N TRP A 200 23.47 -9.53 -2.56
CA TRP A 200 24.53 -10.19 -3.31
C TRP A 200 25.52 -9.17 -3.88
N LEU A 201 25.04 -8.08 -4.50
CA LEU A 201 25.88 -6.98 -5.00
C LEU A 201 26.77 -6.41 -3.88
N SER A 202 26.19 -6.12 -2.72
CA SER A 202 26.89 -5.59 -1.55
C SER A 202 27.97 -6.54 -1.02
N SER A 203 27.65 -7.84 -0.93
CA SER A 203 28.58 -8.87 -0.48
C SER A 203 29.78 -9.04 -1.41
N VAL A 204 29.56 -8.98 -2.73
CA VAL A 204 30.62 -9.10 -3.74
C VAL A 204 31.51 -7.87 -3.72
N MET A 205 30.91 -6.68 -3.67
CA MET A 205 31.68 -5.46 -3.52
C MET A 205 32.56 -5.58 -2.25
N ARG A 206 32.12 -6.24 -1.16
CA ARG A 206 32.80 -6.19 0.17
C ARG A 206 34.12 -6.92 0.09
N LYS A 207 34.08 -8.06 -0.60
CA LYS A 207 35.25 -8.87 -0.91
C LYS A 207 36.27 -8.08 -1.76
N ASN A 208 35.84 -7.21 -2.67
CA ASN A 208 36.76 -6.39 -3.48
C ASN A 208 37.47 -5.26 -2.70
N VAL A 209 36.89 -4.77 -1.59
CA VAL A 209 37.57 -3.76 -0.74
C VAL A 209 38.53 -4.42 0.24
N ILE A 210 38.19 -5.59 0.78
CA ILE A 210 39.01 -6.31 1.77
C ILE A 210 40.14 -7.12 1.10
N LEU A 211 39.91 -7.65 -0.10
CA LEU A 211 40.89 -8.39 -0.89
C LEU A 211 41.04 -7.69 -2.26
N PRO A 212 41.78 -6.58 -2.34
CA PRO A 212 42.20 -6.06 -3.64
C PRO A 212 42.99 -7.17 -4.34
N ARG A 213 42.55 -7.56 -5.55
CA ARG A 213 43.28 -8.56 -6.35
C ARG A 213 44.75 -8.12 -6.45
N LYS A 214 45.67 -8.98 -6.00
CA LYS A 214 47.01 -9.04 -6.58
C LYS A 214 46.90 -9.52 -8.03
#